data_AF-A0A5Q4FVZ6-F1
#
_entry.id   AF-A0A5Q4FVZ6-F1
#
_cell.length_a   1.000
_cell.length_b   1.000
_cell.length_c   1.000
_cell.angle_alpha   90.00
_cell.angle_beta   90.00
_cell.angle_gamma   90.00
#
_symmetry.space_group_name_H-M   'P 1'
#
loop_
_entity.id
_entity.type
_entity.pdbx_description
1 polymer ?
#
loop_
_entity_poly.entity_id
_entity_poly.type
_entity_poly.pdbx_seq_one_letter_code
_entity_poly.pdbx_strand_id
1 'polypeptide(L)'
;MRPRVDGDEAWAHLAALVAEDRCCRVAELAIQVADDRLGCHPPCEASGHPACRILSAVRREHRRGPVADDETLDRVAELSRRLAAEDDLDGLLQRIVDLGAEEIDGCDGVSMMLVGRGGNISTPAFSSITARDSDLAQFATDEGPCLAAIRTHEMVLIDDLRDEVRWPDYRQRALALGVRSMLGVRLFVTGDTMGALDFYSQQPHAFDRRAQLYAQVFASHAAIALKAAFTEAGLEQALRSRDLIGQAKGILMERHGLTARDAFERLRHLSQERNRPVRELAEQLVRTGEVPD
;
A
#
# COMPACT_ATOMS: atom_id res chain seq x y z
N MET A 1 14.33 35.07 43.99
CA MET A 1 12.85 35.06 44.03
C MET A 1 12.35 35.04 42.60
N ARG A 2 11.91 33.88 42.09
CA ARG A 2 11.27 33.79 40.76
C ARG A 2 9.81 34.23 40.91
N PRO A 3 9.22 34.99 39.98
CA PRO A 3 7.81 35.34 40.07
C PRO A 3 6.97 34.06 39.96
N ARG A 4 5.99 33.91 40.85
CA ARG A 4 4.90 32.95 40.70
C ARG A 4 4.08 33.45 39.51
N VAL A 5 4.21 32.79 38.36
CA VAL A 5 3.26 32.98 37.25
C VAL A 5 1.94 32.40 37.74
N ASP A 6 0.89 33.20 37.69
CA ASP A 6 -0.45 32.76 38.07
C ASP A 6 -0.86 31.61 37.14
N GLY A 7 -1.44 30.54 37.70
CA GLY A 7 -1.69 29.30 36.95
C GLY A 7 -2.53 29.55 35.70
N ASP A 8 -3.49 30.47 35.80
CA ASP A 8 -4.41 30.81 34.73
C ASP A 8 -3.77 31.62 33.58
N GLU A 9 -2.77 32.46 33.86
CA GLU A 9 -2.02 33.19 32.82
C GLU A 9 -1.11 32.26 32.02
N ALA A 10 -0.49 31.27 32.67
CA ALA A 10 0.33 30.28 32.01
C ALA A 10 -0.48 29.40 31.03
N TRP A 11 -1.72 29.06 31.40
CA TRP A 11 -2.63 28.28 30.53
C TRP A 11 -3.20 29.12 29.39
N ALA A 12 -3.52 30.40 29.63
CA ALA A 12 -3.94 31.31 28.56
C ALA A 12 -2.83 31.50 27.52
N HIS A 13 -1.57 31.59 27.97
CA HIS A 13 -0.42 31.73 27.07
C HIS A 13 -0.12 30.43 26.29
N LEU A 14 -0.24 29.26 26.92
CA LEU A 14 -0.15 27.96 26.24
C LEU A 14 -1.29 27.76 25.23
N ALA A 15 -2.52 28.15 25.55
CA ALA A 15 -3.66 28.07 24.64
C ALA A 15 -3.48 29.01 23.43
N ALA A 16 -2.92 30.20 23.64
CA ALA A 16 -2.57 31.12 22.55
C ALA A 16 -1.46 30.56 21.66
N LEU A 17 -0.41 29.96 22.25
CA LEU A 17 0.67 29.29 21.50
C LEU A 17 0.16 28.11 20.66
N VAL A 18 -0.77 27.31 21.20
CA VAL A 18 -1.41 26.20 20.45
C VAL A 18 -2.33 26.73 19.34
N ALA A 19 -2.94 27.90 19.52
CA ALA A 19 -3.81 28.52 18.51
C ALA A 19 -3.02 29.22 17.39
N GLU A 20 -1.82 29.72 17.68
CA GLU A 20 -0.98 30.44 16.71
C GLU A 20 0.06 29.55 15.99
N ASP A 21 0.42 28.40 16.55
CA ASP A 21 1.52 27.56 16.04
C ASP A 21 1.01 26.26 15.38
N ARG A 22 1.25 26.10 14.07
CA ARG A 22 0.86 24.90 13.27
C ARG A 22 1.76 23.68 13.53
N CYS A 23 2.38 23.57 14.71
CA CYS A 23 3.41 22.57 15.00
C CYS A 23 2.93 21.53 16.03
N CYS A 24 2.87 20.25 15.61
CA CYS A 24 2.46 19.12 16.47
C CYS A 24 3.28 19.02 17.78
N ARG A 25 4.53 19.49 17.79
CA ARG A 25 5.44 19.44 18.96
C ARG A 25 4.96 20.24 20.16
N VAL A 26 4.33 21.40 19.94
CA VAL A 26 3.85 22.27 21.05
C VAL A 26 2.64 21.62 21.73
N ALA A 27 1.76 21.02 20.95
CA ALA A 27 0.58 20.33 21.47
C ALA A 27 0.96 19.04 22.23
N GLU A 28 1.93 18.27 21.74
CA GLU A 28 2.44 17.07 22.41
C GLU A 28 3.12 17.39 23.75
N LEU A 29 3.98 18.41 23.78
CA LEU A 29 4.61 18.89 25.01
C LEU A 29 3.57 19.45 26.01
N ALA A 30 2.53 20.13 25.52
CA ALA A 30 1.45 20.66 26.34
C ALA A 30 0.59 19.55 26.97
N ILE A 31 0.32 18.46 26.22
CA ILE A 31 -0.37 17.28 26.74
C ILE A 31 0.47 16.59 27.81
N GLN A 32 1.77 16.38 27.55
CA GLN A 32 2.70 15.75 28.49
C GLN A 32 2.81 16.55 29.81
N VAL A 33 3.03 17.86 29.73
CA VAL A 33 3.14 18.74 30.91
C VAL A 33 1.83 18.78 31.70
N ALA A 34 0.69 18.70 31.02
CA ALA A 34 -0.61 18.68 31.68
C ALA A 34 -0.88 17.36 32.41
N ASP A 35 -0.54 16.23 31.80
CA ASP A 35 -0.68 14.92 32.45
C ASP A 35 0.25 14.82 33.68
N ASP A 36 1.49 15.31 33.56
CA ASP A 36 2.50 15.26 34.64
C ASP A 36 2.22 16.22 35.81
N ARG A 37 1.70 17.44 35.53
CA ARG A 37 1.51 18.47 36.58
C ARG A 37 0.12 18.47 37.21
N LEU A 38 -0.91 18.05 36.49
CA LEU A 38 -2.30 18.11 36.98
C LEU A 38 -2.81 16.76 37.51
N GLY A 39 -2.06 15.66 37.31
CA GLY A 39 -2.49 14.33 37.74
C GLY A 39 -3.80 13.86 37.08
N CYS A 40 -4.08 14.36 35.87
CA CYS A 40 -5.33 14.13 35.16
C CYS A 40 -5.35 12.74 34.49
N HIS A 41 -5.53 11.68 35.28
CA HIS A 41 -5.86 10.36 34.74
C HIS A 41 -7.38 10.25 34.47
N PRO A 42 -7.82 9.43 33.50
CA PRO A 42 -9.23 9.04 33.41
C PRO A 42 -9.68 8.50 34.78
N PRO A 43 -10.74 9.05 35.43
CA PRO A 43 -11.95 9.58 34.80
C PRO A 43 -12.21 11.10 35.02
N CYS A 44 -11.19 11.99 34.95
CA CYS A 44 -11.39 13.46 35.10
C CYS A 44 -12.50 14.07 34.22
N GLU A 45 -12.82 13.44 33.09
CA GLU A 45 -13.63 13.99 32.00
C GLU A 45 -15.04 14.49 32.43
N ALA A 46 -15.56 14.03 33.57
CA ALA A 46 -16.87 14.42 34.11
C ALA A 46 -16.87 15.65 35.04
N SER A 47 -15.70 16.14 35.47
CA SER A 47 -15.60 17.12 36.58
C SER A 47 -15.83 18.59 36.20
N GLY A 48 -15.94 18.93 34.91
CA GLY A 48 -16.20 20.30 34.46
C GLY A 48 -15.07 21.31 34.74
N HIS A 49 -13.91 20.87 35.22
CA HIS A 49 -12.77 21.71 35.56
C HIS A 49 -12.21 22.46 34.33
N PRO A 50 -11.88 23.76 34.42
CA PRO A 50 -11.42 24.55 33.27
C PRO A 50 -10.19 23.96 32.55
N ALA A 51 -9.24 23.40 33.30
CA ALA A 51 -8.07 22.71 32.73
C ALA A 51 -8.45 21.44 31.93
N CYS A 52 -9.39 20.61 32.40
CA CYS A 52 -9.83 19.41 31.64
C CYS A 52 -10.63 19.83 30.37
N ARG A 53 -11.30 20.99 30.35
CA ARG A 53 -11.93 21.54 29.12
C ARG A 53 -10.88 21.98 28.09
N ILE A 54 -9.87 22.73 28.52
CA ILE A 54 -8.77 23.19 27.65
C ILE A 54 -8.03 21.97 27.09
N LEU A 55 -7.69 20.98 27.92
CA LEU A 55 -7.05 19.75 27.47
C LEU A 55 -7.93 18.92 26.52
N SER A 56 -9.24 18.86 26.77
CA SER A 56 -10.16 18.20 25.83
C SER A 56 -10.25 18.92 24.49
N ALA A 57 -10.17 20.25 24.47
CA ALA A 57 -10.14 21.05 23.26
C ALA A 57 -8.81 20.88 22.51
N VAL A 58 -7.67 20.96 23.21
CA VAL A 58 -6.34 20.72 22.65
C VAL A 58 -6.21 19.29 22.11
N ARG A 59 -6.70 18.28 22.84
CA ARG A 59 -6.73 16.88 22.39
C ARG A 59 -7.70 16.65 21.21
N ARG A 60 -8.78 17.42 21.10
CA ARG A 60 -9.69 17.39 19.93
C ARG A 60 -9.05 18.05 18.71
N GLU A 61 -8.36 19.16 18.91
CA GLU A 61 -7.67 19.89 17.83
C GLU A 61 -6.46 19.10 17.33
N HIS A 62 -5.66 18.54 18.23
CA HIS A 62 -4.59 17.59 17.89
C HIS A 62 -5.13 16.34 17.16
N ARG A 63 -6.32 15.83 17.53
CA ARG A 63 -6.96 14.71 16.81
C ARG A 63 -7.50 15.09 15.44
N ARG A 64 -7.83 16.35 15.22
CA ARG A 64 -8.34 16.85 13.94
C ARG A 64 -7.24 17.01 12.91
N GLY A 65 -5.99 17.20 13.33
CA GLY A 65 -4.88 17.50 12.43
C GLY A 65 -5.14 18.79 11.63
N PRO A 66 -4.14 19.31 10.89
CA PRO A 66 -4.44 20.34 9.91
C PRO A 66 -5.42 19.78 8.87
N VAL A 67 -6.47 20.56 8.56
CA VAL A 67 -7.27 20.36 7.34
C VAL A 67 -6.29 20.34 6.17
N ALA A 68 -6.37 19.32 5.30
CA ALA A 68 -5.57 19.26 4.07
C ALA A 68 -5.67 20.63 3.38
N ASP A 69 -4.53 21.30 3.20
CA ASP A 69 -4.49 22.54 2.44
C ASP A 69 -4.91 22.27 0.99
N ASP A 70 -5.36 23.30 0.27
CA ASP A 70 -5.77 23.17 -1.14
C ASP A 70 -4.64 22.51 -1.99
N GLU A 71 -3.38 22.74 -1.60
CA GLU A 71 -2.20 22.10 -2.22
C GLU A 71 -2.19 20.57 -2.05
N THR A 72 -2.56 20.04 -0.89
CA THR A 72 -2.68 18.60 -0.64
C THR A 72 -3.81 17.99 -1.47
N LEU A 73 -4.95 18.68 -1.63
CA LEU A 73 -6.06 18.20 -2.44
C LEU A 73 -5.71 18.16 -3.94
N ASP A 74 -5.04 19.20 -4.43
CA ASP A 74 -4.55 19.26 -5.82
C ASP A 74 -3.50 18.17 -6.10
N ARG A 75 -2.59 17.92 -5.16
CA ARG A 75 -1.61 16.83 -5.24
C ARG A 75 -2.27 15.46 -5.36
N VAL A 76 -3.30 15.17 -4.56
CA VAL A 76 -4.03 13.90 -4.62
C VAL A 76 -4.77 13.73 -5.97
N ALA A 77 -5.35 14.79 -6.49
CA ALA A 77 -6.01 14.77 -7.80
C ALA A 77 -5.00 14.56 -8.94
N GLU A 78 -3.83 15.19 -8.86
CA GLU A 78 -2.75 15.02 -9.84
C GLU A 78 -2.13 13.62 -9.79
N LEU A 79 -1.92 13.08 -8.59
CA LEU A 79 -1.48 11.70 -8.40
C LEU A 79 -2.41 10.71 -9.12
N SER A 80 -3.72 10.89 -8.96
CA SER A 80 -4.72 10.04 -9.61
C SER A 80 -4.61 10.07 -11.14
N ARG A 81 -4.37 11.24 -11.73
CA ARG A 81 -4.17 11.40 -13.18
C ARG A 81 -2.88 10.76 -13.67
N ARG A 82 -1.77 10.95 -12.95
CA ARG A 82 -0.46 10.36 -13.28
C ARG A 82 -0.51 8.83 -13.25
N LEU A 83 -1.20 8.26 -12.27
CA LEU A 83 -1.42 6.81 -12.17
C LEU A 83 -2.29 6.25 -13.29
N ALA A 84 -3.24 7.03 -13.82
CA ALA A 84 -4.15 6.58 -14.89
C ALA A 84 -3.54 6.65 -16.31
N ALA A 85 -2.30 7.14 -16.46
CA ALA A 85 -1.70 7.45 -17.75
C ALA A 85 -0.68 6.40 -18.24
N GLU A 86 -0.81 5.14 -17.83
CA GLU A 86 -0.04 4.00 -18.38
C GLU A 86 -0.98 3.03 -19.10
N ASP A 87 -0.54 2.53 -20.27
CA ASP A 87 -1.33 1.65 -21.13
C ASP A 87 -1.15 0.16 -20.79
N ASP A 88 -0.12 -0.19 -20.02
CA ASP A 88 0.14 -1.57 -19.62
C ASP A 88 0.45 -1.74 -18.12
N LEU A 89 0.26 -2.97 -17.63
CA LEU A 89 0.35 -3.29 -16.21
C LEU A 89 1.77 -3.12 -15.66
N ASP A 90 2.80 -3.50 -16.41
CA ASP A 90 4.18 -3.43 -15.93
C ASP A 90 4.63 -1.97 -15.82
N GLY A 91 4.25 -1.14 -16.79
CA GLY A 91 4.42 0.32 -16.76
C GLY A 91 3.70 0.95 -15.57
N LEU A 92 2.45 0.57 -15.31
CA LEU A 92 1.70 1.04 -14.14
C LEU A 92 2.38 0.66 -12.82
N LEU A 93 2.80 -0.60 -12.68
CA LEU A 93 3.47 -1.10 -11.47
C LEU A 93 4.75 -0.31 -11.19
N GLN A 94 5.57 -0.10 -12.22
CA GLN A 94 6.80 0.68 -12.09
C GLN A 94 6.51 2.15 -11.79
N ARG A 95 5.53 2.76 -12.48
CA ARG A 95 5.14 4.14 -12.23
C ARG A 95 4.67 4.34 -10.78
N ILE A 96 3.94 3.40 -10.20
CA ILE A 96 3.50 3.50 -8.80
C ILE A 96 4.71 3.58 -7.85
N VAL A 97 5.71 2.72 -8.00
CA VAL A 97 6.87 2.73 -7.08
C VAL A 97 7.76 3.95 -7.29
N ASP A 98 7.90 4.44 -8.53
CA ASP A 98 8.68 5.64 -8.84
C ASP A 98 8.00 6.88 -8.26
N LEU A 99 6.69 7.03 -8.49
CA LEU A 99 5.88 8.10 -7.90
C LEU A 99 5.91 8.03 -6.37
N GLY A 100 5.83 6.84 -5.78
CA GLY A 100 5.89 6.69 -4.33
C GLY A 100 7.21 7.21 -3.74
N ALA A 101 8.32 7.01 -4.46
CA ALA A 101 9.63 7.51 -4.04
C ALA A 101 9.75 9.04 -4.20
N GLU A 102 9.13 9.63 -5.21
CA GLU A 102 9.10 11.09 -5.43
C GLU A 102 8.21 11.82 -4.44
N GLU A 103 7.06 11.23 -4.11
CA GLU A 103 5.97 11.87 -3.39
C GLU A 103 6.09 11.79 -1.87
N ILE A 104 6.83 10.80 -1.35
CA ILE A 104 6.99 10.57 0.09
C ILE A 104 8.32 11.14 0.58
N ASP A 105 8.24 12.25 1.31
CA ASP A 105 9.39 12.89 1.94
C ASP A 105 10.22 11.87 2.77
N GLY A 106 11.54 11.89 2.58
CA GLY A 106 12.48 11.02 3.31
C GLY A 106 12.55 9.57 2.81
N CYS A 107 11.82 9.22 1.76
CA CYS A 107 11.88 7.91 1.13
C CYS A 107 13.09 7.80 0.18
N ASP A 108 13.93 6.78 0.38
CA ASP A 108 15.08 6.48 -0.49
C ASP A 108 14.78 5.35 -1.50
N GLY A 109 13.68 4.62 -1.30
CA GLY A 109 13.28 3.55 -2.20
C GLY A 109 11.92 2.99 -1.85
N VAL A 110 11.22 2.53 -2.88
CA VAL A 110 9.90 1.91 -2.76
C VAL A 110 9.91 0.58 -3.49
N SER A 111 9.26 -0.41 -2.92
CA SER A 111 8.89 -1.63 -3.63
C SER A 111 7.39 -1.88 -3.52
N MET A 112 6.92 -2.74 -4.39
CA MET A 112 5.56 -3.24 -4.34
C MET A 112 5.59 -4.76 -4.25
N MET A 113 4.99 -5.31 -3.20
CA MET A 113 4.64 -6.71 -3.11
C MET A 113 3.22 -6.93 -3.62
N LEU A 114 3.01 -7.94 -4.48
CA LEU A 114 1.69 -8.36 -4.93
C LEU A 114 1.40 -9.81 -4.54
N VAL A 115 0.15 -10.05 -4.13
CA VAL A 115 -0.37 -11.38 -3.81
C VAL A 115 -1.02 -11.97 -5.06
N GLY A 116 -0.37 -12.97 -5.64
CA GLY A 116 -0.86 -13.73 -6.78
C GLY A 116 -1.88 -14.81 -6.41
N ARG A 117 -2.34 -15.55 -7.43
CA ARG A 117 -3.22 -16.71 -7.23
C ARG A 117 -2.51 -17.78 -6.39
N GLY A 118 -3.24 -18.38 -5.46
CA GLY A 118 -2.70 -19.41 -4.56
C GLY A 118 -1.88 -18.84 -3.38
N GLY A 119 -1.87 -17.52 -3.17
CA GLY A 119 -1.18 -16.89 -2.04
C GLY A 119 0.31 -16.65 -2.26
N ASN A 120 0.83 -16.88 -3.47
CA ASN A 120 2.22 -16.58 -3.78
C ASN A 120 2.45 -15.06 -3.78
N ILE A 121 3.46 -14.61 -3.04
CA ILE A 121 3.83 -13.19 -2.96
C ILE A 121 5.06 -12.96 -3.85
N SER A 122 5.09 -11.84 -4.57
CA SER A 122 6.21 -11.46 -5.43
C SER A 122 6.41 -9.95 -5.41
N THR A 123 7.61 -9.49 -5.78
CA THR A 123 7.95 -8.07 -5.94
C THR A 123 8.09 -7.73 -7.43
N PRO A 124 6.99 -7.39 -8.13
CA PRO A 124 7.06 -7.10 -9.56
C PRO A 124 7.62 -5.72 -9.92
N ALA A 125 7.65 -4.77 -8.98
CA ALA A 125 8.19 -3.43 -9.21
C ALA A 125 8.93 -2.88 -7.98
N PHE A 126 9.97 -2.10 -8.25
CA PHE A 126 10.78 -1.42 -7.25
C PHE A 126 11.49 -0.20 -7.86
N SER A 127 11.67 0.88 -7.09
CA SER A 127 12.38 2.09 -7.53
C SER A 127 13.88 2.06 -7.15
N SER A 128 14.30 1.16 -6.28
CA SER A 128 15.71 0.97 -5.94
C SER A 128 16.07 -0.50 -5.68
N ILE A 129 17.36 -0.81 -5.90
CA ILE A 129 17.90 -2.15 -5.61
C ILE A 129 17.81 -2.48 -4.12
N THR A 130 18.01 -1.49 -3.25
CA THR A 130 17.85 -1.66 -1.80
C THR A 130 16.43 -2.07 -1.42
N ALA A 131 15.41 -1.44 -2.02
CA ALA A 131 14.02 -1.80 -1.77
C ALA A 131 13.73 -3.25 -2.20
N ARG A 132 14.14 -3.63 -3.42
CA ARG A 132 14.03 -5.01 -3.91
C ARG A 132 14.74 -6.02 -3.01
N ASP A 133 15.99 -5.75 -2.65
CA ASP A 133 16.79 -6.70 -1.87
C ASP A 133 16.28 -6.81 -0.43
N SER A 134 15.64 -5.76 0.11
CA SER A 134 14.95 -5.81 1.39
C SER A 134 13.69 -6.68 1.32
N ASP A 135 12.89 -6.62 0.24
CA ASP A 135 11.78 -7.55 0.01
C ASP A 135 12.26 -9.01 -0.05
N LEU A 136 13.35 -9.26 -0.79
CA LEU A 136 13.95 -10.60 -0.87
C LEU A 136 14.42 -11.09 0.50
N ALA A 137 14.91 -10.20 1.37
CA ALA A 137 15.27 -10.55 2.74
C ALA A 137 14.05 -10.98 3.56
N GLN A 138 12.87 -10.36 3.34
CA GLN A 138 11.63 -10.78 3.98
C GLN A 138 11.21 -12.17 3.51
N PHE A 139 11.25 -12.44 2.21
CA PHE A 139 10.93 -13.77 1.69
C PHE A 139 11.90 -14.85 2.19
N ALA A 140 13.19 -14.52 2.28
CA ALA A 140 14.22 -15.45 2.73
C ALA A 140 14.12 -15.81 4.21
N THR A 141 13.51 -14.93 5.02
CA THR A 141 13.36 -15.13 6.48
C THR A 141 11.93 -15.49 6.88
N ASP A 142 10.96 -15.31 5.99
CA ASP A 142 9.52 -15.32 6.27
C ASP A 142 9.10 -14.31 7.36
N GLU A 143 9.95 -13.31 7.61
CA GLU A 143 9.79 -12.24 8.59
C GLU A 143 9.73 -10.88 7.89
N GLY A 144 9.15 -9.88 8.57
CA GLY A 144 9.28 -8.50 8.16
C GLY A 144 7.95 -7.74 8.09
N PRO A 145 8.05 -6.40 8.05
CA PRO A 145 6.90 -5.50 8.11
C PRO A 145 5.92 -5.66 6.96
N CYS A 146 6.38 -5.99 5.77
CA CYS A 146 5.57 -6.00 4.55
C CYS A 146 4.74 -7.30 4.46
N LEU A 147 5.37 -8.43 4.79
CA LEU A 147 4.66 -9.70 5.00
C LEU A 147 3.64 -9.57 6.14
N ALA A 148 4.00 -8.88 7.22
CA ALA A 148 3.08 -8.60 8.31
C ALA A 148 1.90 -7.73 7.85
N ALA A 149 2.13 -6.64 7.12
CA ALA A 149 1.09 -5.77 6.60
C ALA A 149 0.09 -6.53 5.70
N ILE A 150 0.59 -7.45 4.87
CA ILE A 150 -0.25 -8.33 4.04
C ILE A 150 -1.12 -9.25 4.91
N ARG A 151 -0.54 -9.83 5.97
CA ARG A 151 -1.20 -10.80 6.87
C ARG A 151 -2.18 -10.15 7.84
N THR A 152 -1.79 -9.08 8.52
CA THR A 152 -2.55 -8.44 9.60
C THR A 152 -3.55 -7.40 9.10
N HIS A 153 -3.45 -7.01 7.83
CA HIS A 153 -4.29 -5.99 7.21
C HIS A 153 -4.08 -4.57 7.77
N GLU A 154 -2.93 -4.32 8.38
CA GLU A 154 -2.59 -3.05 9.02
C GLU A 154 -1.33 -2.44 8.41
N MET A 155 -1.23 -1.11 8.49
CA MET A 155 0.00 -0.40 8.19
C MET A 155 1.06 -0.72 9.25
N VAL A 156 2.30 -0.90 8.82
CA VAL A 156 3.41 -1.20 9.73
C VAL A 156 4.47 -0.13 9.60
N LEU A 157 4.78 0.52 10.72
CA LEU A 157 5.88 1.47 10.84
C LEU A 157 7.05 0.84 11.61
N ILE A 158 8.25 1.09 11.12
CA ILE A 158 9.52 0.91 11.83
C ILE A 158 10.23 2.24 11.85
N ASP A 159 10.25 2.88 13.01
CA ASP A 159 10.91 4.17 13.24
C ASP A 159 12.44 4.08 13.14
N ASP A 160 13.05 3.12 13.84
CA ASP A 160 14.46 2.75 13.65
C ASP A 160 14.58 1.23 13.66
N LEU A 161 15.07 0.66 12.56
CA LEU A 161 15.26 -0.77 12.39
C LEU A 161 16.25 -1.33 13.42
N ARG A 162 17.13 -0.50 14.01
CA ARG A 162 18.02 -0.93 15.09
C ARG A 162 17.26 -1.31 16.36
N ASP A 163 16.09 -0.74 16.59
CA ASP A 163 15.28 -0.98 17.79
C ASP A 163 14.18 -2.02 17.55
N GLU A 164 14.05 -2.51 16.31
CA GLU A 164 13.07 -3.54 15.96
C GLU A 164 13.44 -4.89 16.56
N VAL A 165 12.47 -5.55 17.20
CA VAL A 165 12.65 -6.83 17.90
C VAL A 165 11.71 -7.92 17.40
N ARG A 166 10.66 -7.57 16.65
CA ARG A 166 9.66 -8.52 16.14
C ARG A 166 10.22 -9.45 15.06
N TRP A 167 11.22 -8.98 14.31
CA TRP A 167 11.80 -9.66 13.13
C TRP A 167 13.33 -9.62 13.16
N PRO A 168 13.98 -10.38 14.06
CA PRO A 168 15.42 -10.29 14.29
C PRO A 168 16.26 -10.71 13.07
N ASP A 169 15.84 -11.73 12.32
CA ASP A 169 16.59 -12.24 11.17
C ASP A 169 16.45 -11.30 9.96
N TYR A 170 15.23 -10.80 9.74
CA TYR A 170 15.01 -9.74 8.76
C TYR A 170 15.81 -8.48 9.10
N ARG A 171 15.75 -8.01 10.35
CA ARG A 171 16.45 -6.82 10.83
C ARG A 171 17.93 -6.87 10.50
N GLN A 172 18.60 -8.00 10.76
CA GLN A 172 20.02 -8.15 10.48
C GLN A 172 20.33 -7.95 8.99
N ARG A 173 19.53 -8.52 8.09
CA ARG A 173 19.70 -8.43 6.64
C ARG A 173 19.41 -7.03 6.12
N ALA A 174 18.30 -6.44 6.53
CA ALA A 174 17.91 -5.10 6.09
C ALA A 174 18.87 -4.00 6.61
N LEU A 175 19.40 -4.13 7.83
CA LEU A 175 20.47 -3.25 8.32
C LEU A 175 21.75 -3.34 7.47
N ALA A 176 22.10 -4.54 6.97
CA ALA A 176 23.25 -4.72 6.09
C ALA A 176 23.06 -4.07 4.71
N LEU A 177 21.81 -3.83 4.29
CA LEU A 177 21.45 -3.08 3.09
C LEU A 177 21.40 -1.56 3.33
N GLY A 178 21.64 -1.11 4.57
CA GLY A 178 21.60 0.31 4.95
C GLY A 178 20.21 0.84 5.33
N VAL A 179 19.19 -0.02 5.37
CA VAL A 179 17.82 0.38 5.77
C VAL A 179 17.80 0.74 7.25
N ARG A 180 17.17 1.87 7.58
CA ARG A 180 17.08 2.42 8.94
C ARG A 180 15.66 2.72 9.39
N SER A 181 14.74 3.09 8.49
CA SER A 181 13.32 3.13 8.81
C SER A 181 12.50 2.55 7.67
N MET A 182 11.28 2.12 7.97
CA MET A 182 10.38 1.52 7.00
C MET A 182 8.93 1.86 7.26
N LEU A 183 8.15 1.94 6.19
CA LEU A 183 6.71 2.06 6.23
C LEU A 183 6.10 1.07 5.23
N GLY A 184 5.39 0.06 5.72
CA GLY A 184 4.62 -0.88 4.90
C GLY A 184 3.15 -0.48 4.89
N VAL A 185 2.57 -0.30 3.71
CA VAL A 185 1.18 0.12 3.53
C VAL A 185 0.45 -0.91 2.66
N ARG A 186 -0.62 -1.49 3.20
CA ARG A 186 -1.43 -2.48 2.47
C ARG A 186 -2.10 -1.87 1.23
N LEU A 187 -2.05 -2.59 0.11
CA LEU A 187 -2.85 -2.31 -1.09
C LEU A 187 -4.15 -3.10 -1.04
N PHE A 188 -5.29 -2.40 -1.02
CA PHE A 188 -6.62 -3.01 -1.06
C PHE A 188 -7.68 -2.03 -1.58
N VAL A 189 -8.75 -2.58 -2.16
CA VAL A 189 -9.94 -1.82 -2.58
C VAL A 189 -11.16 -2.25 -1.76
N THR A 190 -11.50 -3.55 -1.75
CA THR A 190 -12.60 -4.10 -0.95
C THR A 190 -12.16 -5.39 -0.27
N GLY A 191 -12.03 -5.40 1.06
CA GLY A 191 -11.75 -6.59 1.86
C GLY A 191 -10.36 -7.18 1.63
N ASP A 192 -10.17 -7.79 0.46
CA ASP A 192 -9.03 -8.60 0.08
C ASP A 192 -7.75 -7.78 -0.13
N THR A 193 -6.64 -8.28 0.41
CA THR A 193 -5.29 -7.73 0.20
C THR A 193 -4.84 -8.03 -1.22
N MET A 194 -4.50 -6.99 -1.99
CA MET A 194 -3.83 -7.13 -3.28
C MET A 194 -2.32 -7.25 -3.12
N GLY A 195 -1.78 -6.66 -2.05
CA GLY A 195 -0.34 -6.52 -1.85
C GLY A 195 0.01 -5.50 -0.78
N ALA A 196 1.23 -4.99 -0.85
CA ALA A 196 1.72 -3.88 -0.06
C ALA A 196 2.63 -2.96 -0.89
N LEU A 197 2.66 -1.69 -0.51
CA LEU A 197 3.71 -0.74 -0.88
C LEU A 197 4.63 -0.55 0.30
N ASP A 198 5.92 -0.63 0.03
CA ASP A 198 6.93 -0.67 1.07
C ASP A 198 7.93 0.45 0.83
N PHE A 199 7.94 1.43 1.74
CA PHE A 199 8.78 2.62 1.69
C PHE A 199 9.97 2.42 2.62
N TYR A 200 11.16 2.69 2.09
CA TYR A 200 12.44 2.45 2.76
C TYR A 200 13.22 3.75 2.89
N SER A 201 13.89 3.94 4.03
CA SER A 201 14.83 5.04 4.23
C SER A 201 16.11 4.56 4.92
N GLN A 202 17.22 5.20 4.57
CA GLN A 202 18.52 5.08 5.23
C GLN A 202 18.64 6.02 6.44
N GLN A 203 17.63 6.87 6.69
CA GLN A 203 17.52 7.66 7.91
C GLN A 203 16.54 7.01 8.88
N PRO A 204 16.82 7.03 10.20
CA PRO A 204 15.79 6.69 11.18
C PRO A 204 14.72 7.79 11.23
N HIS A 205 13.50 7.43 11.62
CA HIS A 205 12.36 8.33 11.78
C HIS A 205 12.00 9.13 10.52
N ALA A 206 12.23 8.57 9.33
CA ALA A 206 11.94 9.26 8.08
C ALA A 206 10.44 9.46 7.84
N PHE A 207 9.59 8.56 8.36
CA PHE A 207 8.17 8.52 8.07
C PHE A 207 7.33 9.09 9.22
N ASP A 208 7.30 10.42 9.30
CA ASP A 208 6.47 11.14 10.26
C ASP A 208 4.96 10.92 10.02
N ARG A 209 4.12 11.53 10.87
CA ARG A 209 2.67 11.36 10.77
C ARG A 209 2.11 11.84 9.43
N ARG A 210 2.70 12.86 8.82
CA ARG A 210 2.27 13.41 7.53
C ARG A 210 2.62 12.44 6.41
N ALA A 211 3.84 11.91 6.40
CA ALA A 211 4.28 10.89 5.46
C ALA A 211 3.39 9.64 5.54
N GLN A 212 3.06 9.17 6.75
CA GLN A 212 2.16 8.03 6.94
C GLN A 212 0.75 8.26 6.36
N LEU A 213 0.19 9.46 6.56
CA LEU A 213 -1.13 9.80 6.03
C LEU A 213 -1.09 9.90 4.50
N TYR A 214 -0.06 10.52 3.94
CA TYR A 214 0.09 10.65 2.50
C TYR A 214 0.32 9.29 1.85
N ALA A 215 1.15 8.42 2.44
CA ALA A 215 1.37 7.05 1.98
C ALA A 215 0.08 6.21 1.95
N GLN A 216 -0.82 6.39 2.93
CA GLN A 216 -2.14 5.71 2.91
C GLN A 216 -3.03 6.20 1.76
N VAL A 217 -3.08 7.52 1.54
CA VAL A 217 -3.86 8.10 0.44
C VAL A 217 -3.28 7.64 -0.90
N PHE A 218 -1.95 7.67 -1.02
CA PHE A 218 -1.23 7.18 -2.18
C PHE A 218 -1.53 5.71 -2.47
N ALA A 219 -1.39 4.84 -1.46
CA ALA A 219 -1.67 3.41 -1.58
C ALA A 219 -3.14 3.13 -1.95
N SER A 220 -4.07 3.94 -1.47
CA SER A 220 -5.49 3.81 -1.83
C SER A 220 -5.72 4.06 -3.32
N HIS A 221 -5.11 5.11 -3.88
CA HIS A 221 -5.21 5.42 -5.31
C HIS A 221 -4.48 4.40 -6.17
N ALA A 222 -3.29 3.97 -5.73
CA ALA A 222 -2.54 2.90 -6.38
C ALA A 222 -3.36 1.60 -6.43
N ALA A 223 -4.02 1.22 -5.33
CA ALA A 223 -4.86 0.02 -5.28
C ALA A 223 -6.05 0.10 -6.26
N ILE A 224 -6.69 1.27 -6.39
CA ILE A 224 -7.77 1.49 -7.36
C ILE A 224 -7.26 1.36 -8.80
N ALA A 225 -6.14 2.01 -9.13
CA ALA A 225 -5.53 1.93 -10.45
C ALA A 225 -5.13 0.49 -10.81
N LEU A 226 -4.48 -0.22 -9.89
CA LEU A 226 -4.12 -1.63 -10.05
C LEU A 226 -5.34 -2.53 -10.25
N LYS A 227 -6.42 -2.27 -9.51
CA LYS A 227 -7.66 -3.04 -9.65
C LYS A 227 -8.27 -2.86 -11.05
N ALA A 228 -8.25 -1.63 -11.57
CA ALA A 228 -8.68 -1.34 -12.93
C ALA A 228 -7.80 -2.08 -13.95
N ALA A 229 -6.48 -1.94 -13.86
CA ALA A 229 -5.52 -2.59 -14.77
C ALA A 229 -5.62 -4.13 -14.75
N PHE A 230 -5.76 -4.77 -13.58
CA PHE A 230 -5.97 -6.21 -13.51
C PHE A 230 -7.30 -6.66 -14.14
N THR A 231 -8.34 -5.83 -14.01
CA THR A 231 -9.64 -6.12 -14.62
C THR A 231 -9.54 -6.03 -16.14
N GLU A 232 -8.88 -4.99 -16.64
CA GLU A 232 -8.62 -4.78 -18.06
C GLU A 232 -7.75 -5.90 -18.65
N ALA A 233 -6.60 -6.20 -18.05
CA ALA A 233 -5.73 -7.29 -18.48
C ALA A 233 -6.46 -8.65 -18.48
N GLY A 234 -7.30 -8.91 -17.47
CA GLY A 234 -8.13 -10.10 -17.41
C GLY A 234 -9.20 -10.16 -18.52
N LEU A 235 -9.82 -9.03 -18.86
CA LEU A 235 -10.77 -8.91 -19.96
C LEU A 235 -10.08 -9.12 -21.30
N GLU A 236 -8.94 -8.48 -21.55
CA GLU A 236 -8.14 -8.70 -22.75
C GLU A 236 -7.77 -10.16 -22.92
N GLN A 237 -7.28 -10.81 -21.86
CA GLN A 237 -6.93 -12.22 -21.88
C GLN A 237 -8.15 -13.09 -22.21
N ALA A 238 -9.32 -12.76 -21.66
CA ALA A 238 -10.57 -13.47 -21.95
C ALA A 238 -11.02 -13.29 -23.41
N LEU A 239 -10.92 -12.07 -23.96
CA LEU A 239 -11.24 -11.77 -25.36
C LEU A 239 -10.29 -12.51 -26.31
N ARG A 240 -8.97 -12.43 -26.08
CA ARG A 240 -7.97 -13.19 -26.85
C ARG A 240 -8.24 -14.69 -26.79
N SER A 241 -8.60 -15.21 -25.62
CA SER A 241 -8.97 -16.62 -25.47
C SER A 241 -10.23 -16.98 -26.27
N ARG A 242 -11.26 -16.12 -26.27
CA ARG A 242 -12.49 -16.33 -27.04
C ARG A 242 -12.21 -16.35 -28.54
N ASP A 243 -11.37 -15.43 -29.01
CA ASP A 243 -11.03 -15.31 -30.43
C ASP A 243 -10.21 -16.52 -30.90
N LEU A 244 -9.20 -16.94 -30.12
CA LEU A 244 -8.43 -18.17 -30.40
C LEU A 244 -9.34 -19.41 -30.43
N ILE A 245 -10.26 -19.55 -29.46
CA ILE A 245 -11.21 -20.66 -29.43
C ILE A 245 -12.16 -20.60 -30.65
N GLY A 246 -12.60 -19.40 -31.05
CA GLY A 246 -13.41 -19.21 -32.25
C GLY A 246 -12.70 -19.65 -33.52
N GLN A 247 -11.43 -19.27 -33.68
CA GLN A 247 -10.59 -19.68 -34.81
C GLN A 247 -10.37 -21.20 -34.82
N ALA A 248 -10.03 -21.78 -33.67
CA ALA A 248 -9.89 -23.23 -33.50
C ALA A 248 -11.17 -24.00 -33.87
N LYS A 249 -12.34 -23.52 -33.44
CA LYS A 249 -13.63 -24.08 -33.85
C LYS A 249 -13.81 -23.99 -35.36
N GLY A 250 -13.49 -22.85 -35.97
CA GLY A 250 -13.56 -22.68 -37.43
C GLY A 250 -12.72 -23.70 -38.20
N ILE A 251 -11.48 -23.94 -37.76
CA ILE A 251 -10.59 -24.96 -38.33
C ILE A 251 -11.22 -26.36 -38.21
N LEU A 252 -11.75 -26.71 -37.04
CA LEU A 252 -12.39 -28.01 -36.82
C LEU A 252 -13.68 -28.19 -37.64
N MET A 253 -14.47 -27.12 -37.77
CA MET A 253 -15.70 -27.12 -38.57
C MET A 253 -15.38 -27.35 -40.04
N GLU A 254 -14.38 -26.65 -40.58
CA GLU A 254 -13.95 -26.79 -41.97
C GLU A 254 -13.38 -28.18 -42.24
N ARG A 255 -12.45 -28.65 -41.40
CA ARG A 255 -11.70 -29.88 -41.64
C ARG A 255 -12.50 -31.17 -41.37
N HIS A 256 -13.41 -31.14 -40.40
CA HIS A 256 -14.13 -32.32 -39.95
C HIS A 256 -15.63 -32.25 -40.17
N GLY A 257 -16.13 -31.19 -40.85
CA GLY A 257 -17.56 -31.00 -41.09
C GLY A 257 -18.38 -30.86 -39.80
N LEU A 258 -17.74 -30.45 -38.71
CA LEU A 258 -18.39 -30.35 -37.39
C LEU A 258 -19.25 -29.09 -37.33
N THR A 259 -20.31 -29.15 -36.53
CA THR A 259 -20.99 -27.91 -36.11
C THR A 259 -20.10 -27.14 -35.14
N ALA A 260 -20.34 -25.84 -35.00
CA ALA A 260 -19.64 -25.04 -34.00
C ALA A 260 -19.78 -25.60 -32.58
N ARG A 261 -20.91 -26.25 -32.27
CA ARG A 261 -21.13 -26.90 -30.97
C ARG A 261 -20.24 -28.13 -30.81
N ASP A 262 -20.24 -29.01 -31.81
CA ASP A 262 -19.47 -30.27 -31.76
C ASP A 262 -17.96 -30.01 -31.79
N ALA A 263 -17.50 -28.98 -32.51
CA ALA A 263 -16.12 -28.54 -32.50
C ALA A 263 -15.67 -28.04 -31.11
N PHE A 264 -16.54 -27.31 -30.41
CA PHE A 264 -16.23 -26.86 -29.05
C PHE A 264 -16.23 -28.01 -28.05
N GLU A 265 -17.20 -28.94 -28.13
CA GLU A 265 -17.20 -30.15 -27.31
C GLU A 265 -15.95 -30.99 -27.55
N ARG A 266 -15.45 -31.06 -28.79
CA ARG A 266 -14.20 -31.75 -29.09
C ARG A 266 -13.00 -31.10 -28.39
N LEU A 267 -12.88 -29.78 -28.44
CA LEU A 267 -11.83 -29.05 -27.71
C LEU A 267 -11.93 -29.25 -26.19
N ARG A 268 -13.15 -29.26 -25.65
CA ARG A 268 -13.41 -29.50 -24.22
C ARG A 268 -13.02 -30.93 -23.82
N HIS A 269 -13.33 -31.93 -24.63
CA HIS A 269 -12.95 -33.32 -24.39
C HIS A 269 -11.42 -33.48 -24.34
N LEU A 270 -10.73 -32.92 -25.34
CA LEU A 270 -9.26 -32.94 -25.41
C LEU A 270 -8.61 -32.20 -24.22
N SER A 271 -9.23 -31.11 -23.77
CA SER A 271 -8.80 -30.37 -22.57
C SER A 271 -8.85 -31.25 -21.32
N GLN A 272 -9.93 -32.04 -21.17
CA GLN A 272 -10.11 -32.95 -20.05
C GLN A 272 -9.15 -34.14 -20.11
N GLU A 273 -9.01 -34.77 -21.28
CA GLU A 273 -8.10 -35.92 -21.48
C GLU A 273 -6.64 -35.56 -21.18
N ARG A 274 -6.22 -34.34 -21.53
CA ARG A 274 -4.83 -33.89 -21.37
C ARG A 274 -4.58 -33.04 -20.14
N ASN A 275 -5.62 -32.72 -19.36
CA ASN A 275 -5.55 -31.80 -18.24
C ASN A 275 -4.88 -30.46 -18.61
N ARG A 276 -5.23 -29.92 -19.79
CA ARG A 276 -4.70 -28.65 -20.31
C ARG A 276 -5.84 -27.67 -20.58
N PRO A 277 -5.67 -26.36 -20.33
CA PRO A 277 -6.69 -25.38 -20.62
C PRO A 277 -7.11 -25.37 -22.10
N VAL A 278 -8.41 -25.26 -22.37
CA VAL A 278 -8.97 -25.16 -23.74
C VAL A 278 -8.28 -24.07 -24.57
N ARG A 279 -7.92 -22.94 -23.94
CA ARG A 279 -7.19 -21.83 -24.59
C ARG A 279 -5.87 -22.29 -25.19
N GLU A 280 -5.08 -23.10 -24.48
CA GLU A 280 -3.78 -23.56 -24.95
C GLU A 280 -3.91 -24.55 -26.11
N LEU A 281 -4.92 -25.42 -26.05
CA LEU A 281 -5.21 -26.34 -27.14
C LEU A 281 -5.68 -25.59 -28.39
N ALA A 282 -6.52 -24.57 -28.21
CA ALA A 282 -6.95 -23.69 -29.30
C ALA A 282 -5.75 -22.93 -29.90
N GLU A 283 -4.86 -22.39 -29.07
CA GLU A 283 -3.64 -21.70 -29.52
C GLU A 283 -2.70 -22.64 -30.29
N GLN A 284 -2.53 -23.88 -29.81
CA GLN A 284 -1.77 -24.90 -30.51
C GLN A 284 -2.39 -25.24 -31.87
N LEU A 285 -3.70 -25.47 -31.93
CA LEU A 285 -4.42 -25.79 -33.16
C LEU A 285 -4.36 -24.63 -34.17
N VAL A 286 -4.55 -23.38 -33.71
CA VAL A 286 -4.46 -22.19 -34.58
C VAL A 286 -3.05 -22.04 -35.17
N ARG A 287 -2.01 -22.28 -34.37
CA ARG A 287 -0.61 -22.15 -34.80
C ARG A 287 -0.15 -23.27 -35.73
N THR A 288 -0.58 -24.50 -35.49
CA THR A 288 -0.08 -25.69 -36.20
C THR A 288 -1.02 -26.19 -37.29
N GLY A 289 -2.30 -25.81 -37.23
CA GLY A 289 -3.36 -26.39 -38.07
C GLY A 289 -3.71 -27.83 -37.69
N GLU A 290 -3.02 -28.42 -36.71
CA GLU A 290 -3.18 -29.82 -36.30
C GLU A 290 -3.95 -29.91 -34.99
N VAL A 291 -4.92 -30.83 -34.95
CA VAL A 291 -5.61 -31.19 -33.71
C VAL A 291 -4.56 -31.86 -32.83
N PRO A 292 -4.25 -31.32 -31.63
CA PRO A 292 -3.21 -31.90 -30.81
C PRO A 292 -3.54 -33.37 -30.52
N ASP A 293 -2.60 -34.28 -30.80
CA ASP A 293 -2.67 -35.75 -30.56
C ASP A 293 -2.58 -36.14 -29.08
#